data_AF-A0A9Q1H6B5-F1
#
_entry.id   AF-A0A9Q1H6B5-F1
#
_cell.length_a   1.000
_cell.length_b   1.000
_cell.length_c   1.000
_cell.angle_alpha   90.00
_cell.angle_beta   90.00
_cell.angle_gamma   90.00
#
_symmetry.space_group_name_H-M   'P 1'
#
loop_
_entity.id
_entity.type
_entity.pdbx_description
1 polymer ?
#
loop_
_entity_poly.entity_id
_entity_poly.type
_entity_poly.pdbx_seq_one_letter_code
_entity_poly.pdbx_strand_id
1 'polypeptide(L)'
;MARSPIDTEVLNCRNKSVCLHLYNFYCFPSIRSSIFQVLSNNEYPVGYHHFERPPFNVLFRDKGDGKEFVASGLHAKADHAVTEIDRMTEVYSFIETTLGTSNVVLMGDFNADCSYVGSGDWSSIRLWTDSRFNWLIDNYADTTVSNITNCAYDRSVYTQSYRLRNHLKSERATIIKR
;
A
#
# COMPACT_ATOMS: atom_id res chain seq x y z
N MET A 1 -35.95 23.40 14.05
CA MET A 1 -35.23 22.17 13.65
C MET A 1 -34.13 22.56 12.67
N ALA A 2 -32.91 22.75 13.17
CA ALA A 2 -31.71 22.85 12.35
C ALA A 2 -30.84 21.66 12.76
N ARG A 3 -30.57 20.73 11.84
CA ARG A 3 -29.64 19.63 12.08
C ARG A 3 -28.23 20.24 12.10
N SER A 4 -27.47 19.89 13.14
CA SER A 4 -26.11 20.36 13.36
C SER A 4 -25.17 19.96 12.21
N PRO A 5 -24.07 20.70 11.99
CA PRO A 5 -23.01 20.25 11.10
C PRO A 5 -22.46 18.93 11.65
N ILE A 6 -22.39 17.90 10.80
CA ILE A 6 -21.69 16.67 11.13
C ILE A 6 -20.21 17.02 11.06
N ASP A 7 -19.57 17.02 12.23
CA ASP A 7 -18.14 17.23 12.40
C ASP A 7 -17.34 16.35 11.42
N THR A 8 -16.61 17.02 10.54
CA THR A 8 -15.57 16.44 9.68
C THR A 8 -14.37 16.00 10.51
N GLU A 9 -14.47 14.88 11.22
CA GLU A 9 -13.28 14.13 11.65
C GLU A 9 -12.86 13.17 10.52
N VAL A 10 -12.26 13.75 9.47
CA VAL A 10 -11.22 13.06 8.69
C VAL A 10 -10.20 12.59 9.71
N LEU A 11 -10.10 11.27 9.96
CA LEU A 11 -9.11 10.60 10.82
C LEU A 11 -8.25 11.60 11.60
N ASN A 12 -8.85 12.24 12.61
CA ASN A 12 -8.16 13.33 13.29
C ASN A 12 -7.00 12.66 14.02
N CYS A 13 -5.79 12.97 13.58
CA CYS A 13 -4.52 12.37 13.94
C CYS A 13 -4.18 12.60 15.43
N ARG A 14 -5.02 12.09 16.33
CA ARG A 14 -4.80 12.15 17.78
C ARG A 14 -3.75 11.15 18.24
N ASN A 15 -3.45 10.13 17.43
CA ASN A 15 -2.35 9.20 17.65
C ASN A 15 -1.20 9.51 16.66
N LYS A 16 -0.35 10.47 17.06
CA LYS A 16 0.65 11.12 16.18
C LYS A 16 1.64 10.15 15.52
N SER A 17 1.95 8.98 16.10
CA SER A 17 2.92 8.05 15.50
C SER A 17 2.44 7.37 14.23
N VAL A 18 1.15 7.02 14.15
CA VAL A 18 0.58 6.27 13.01
C VAL A 18 0.31 7.21 11.82
N CYS A 19 -0.21 8.41 12.09
CA CYS A 19 -0.44 9.41 11.04
C CYS A 19 0.87 9.99 10.46
N LEU A 20 1.91 10.26 11.27
CA LEU A 20 3.09 10.96 10.74
C LEU A 20 3.92 10.09 9.79
N HIS A 21 3.95 8.76 10.00
CA HIS A 21 4.62 7.82 9.09
C HIS A 21 3.78 7.51 7.85
N LEU A 22 2.46 7.38 8.00
CA LEU A 22 1.58 7.14 6.86
C LEU A 22 1.44 8.40 6.01
N TYR A 23 1.02 9.54 6.55
CA TYR A 23 0.66 10.72 5.76
C TYR A 23 1.83 11.41 5.01
N ASN A 24 3.06 11.36 5.56
CA ASN A 24 4.23 12.02 4.94
C ASN A 24 5.00 11.13 3.93
N PHE A 25 4.79 9.81 3.94
CA PHE A 25 5.47 8.88 3.02
C PHE A 25 4.53 8.06 2.14
N TYR A 26 3.31 7.84 2.62
CA TYR A 26 2.31 6.99 2.03
C TYR A 26 0.99 7.76 1.92
N CYS A 27 0.69 8.31 0.73
CA CYS A 27 -0.67 8.76 0.48
C CYS A 27 -1.61 7.56 0.71
N PHE A 28 -2.26 7.53 1.88
CA PHE A 28 -3.39 6.68 2.24
C PHE A 28 -4.69 7.52 2.27
N PRO A 29 -5.15 8.21 1.20
CA PRO A 29 -6.36 9.03 1.31
C PRO A 29 -7.65 8.20 1.34
N SER A 30 -7.55 6.87 1.21
CA SER A 30 -8.71 6.03 0.90
C SER A 30 -9.15 5.06 2.01
N ILE A 31 -8.36 4.87 3.08
CA ILE A 31 -8.80 4.02 4.20
C ILE A 31 -9.62 4.86 5.18
N ARG A 32 -10.92 4.94 4.90
CA ARG A 32 -11.87 5.71 5.72
C ARG A 32 -12.07 5.03 7.07
N SER A 33 -11.86 5.76 8.18
CA SER A 33 -12.16 5.29 9.54
C SER A 33 -13.65 4.95 9.75
N SER A 34 -14.53 5.45 8.89
CA SER A 34 -15.94 5.06 8.88
C SER A 34 -16.17 3.64 8.37
N ILE A 35 -15.24 3.09 7.57
CA ILE A 35 -15.34 1.76 6.97
C ILE A 35 -14.44 0.76 7.73
N PHE A 36 -13.23 1.19 8.10
CA PHE A 36 -12.23 0.32 8.71
C PHE A 36 -11.88 0.73 10.14
N GLN A 37 -11.65 -0.26 10.99
CA GLN A 37 -11.09 -0.11 12.34
C GLN A 37 -9.63 -0.57 12.34
N VAL A 38 -8.73 0.22 12.91
CA VAL A 38 -7.34 -0.22 13.17
C VAL A 38 -7.33 -1.15 14.38
N LEU A 39 -6.74 -2.33 14.23
CA LEU A 39 -6.58 -3.31 15.31
C LEU A 39 -5.16 -3.27 15.91
N SER A 40 -4.15 -3.28 15.05
CA SER A 40 -2.73 -3.26 15.44
C SER A 40 -1.87 -2.73 14.30
N ASN A 41 -0.59 -2.48 14.58
CA ASN A 41 0.40 -2.10 13.58
C ASN A 41 1.79 -2.57 14.02
N ASN A 42 2.67 -2.74 13.05
CA ASN A 42 4.10 -2.96 13.27
C ASN A 42 4.91 -2.40 12.09
N GLU A 43 6.22 -2.25 12.31
CA GLU A 43 7.16 -1.87 11.27
C GLU A 43 8.06 -3.07 10.94
N TYR A 44 8.43 -3.21 9.67
CA TYR A 44 9.38 -4.24 9.28
C TYR A 44 10.76 -3.96 9.91
N PRO A 45 11.45 -4.96 10.49
CA PRO A 45 12.68 -4.71 11.25
C PRO A 45 13.80 -4.09 10.43
N VAL A 46 14.43 -3.02 10.97
CA VAL A 46 15.53 -2.26 10.32
C VAL A 46 16.81 -3.08 10.13
N GLY A 47 17.00 -4.16 10.91
CA GLY A 47 18.25 -4.94 10.95
C GLY A 47 18.63 -5.64 9.64
N TYR A 48 17.74 -5.68 8.66
CA TYR A 48 17.98 -6.28 7.36
C TYR A 48 18.61 -5.32 6.34
N HIS A 49 18.60 -4.00 6.58
CA HIS A 49 19.14 -2.97 5.67
C HIS A 49 18.65 -3.09 4.20
N HIS A 50 17.49 -3.70 3.98
CA HIS A 50 16.93 -3.94 2.63
C HIS A 50 16.13 -2.76 2.10
N PHE A 51 15.74 -1.83 2.95
CA PHE A 51 14.88 -0.70 2.62
C PHE A 51 15.51 0.61 3.13
N GLU A 52 15.50 1.67 2.33
CA GLU A 52 15.77 3.03 2.82
C GLU A 52 14.71 3.44 3.87
N ARG A 53 13.46 3.00 3.63
CA ARG A 53 12.29 3.28 4.47
C ARG A 53 11.60 1.95 4.77
N PRO A 54 11.82 1.37 5.96
CA PRO A 54 11.20 0.11 6.34
C PRO A 54 9.66 0.15 6.16
N PRO A 55 9.05 -0.90 5.59
CA PRO A 55 7.60 -0.93 5.42
C PRO A 55 6.82 -0.89 6.73
N PHE A 56 5.79 -0.05 6.77
CA PHE A 56 4.89 0.10 7.91
C PHE A 56 3.59 -0.66 7.63
N ASN A 57 3.21 -1.55 8.54
CA ASN A 57 2.09 -2.48 8.37
C ASN A 57 0.98 -2.17 9.37
N VAL A 58 -0.26 -2.11 8.89
CA VAL A 58 -1.43 -1.85 9.74
C VAL A 58 -2.47 -2.93 9.50
N LEU A 59 -2.89 -3.59 10.58
CA LEU A 59 -4.00 -4.53 10.59
C LEU A 59 -5.32 -3.76 10.74
N PHE A 60 -6.19 -3.92 9.77
CA PHE A 60 -7.52 -3.34 9.74
C PHE A 60 -8.59 -4.42 9.88
N ARG A 61 -9.73 -4.03 10.44
CA ARG A 61 -11.00 -4.76 10.40
C ARG A 61 -12.05 -3.96 9.65
N ASP A 62 -12.74 -4.58 8.71
CA ASP A 62 -13.93 -4.03 8.08
C ASP A 62 -15.09 -4.00 9.09
N LYS A 63 -15.68 -2.82 9.31
CA LYS A 63 -16.78 -2.64 10.27
C LYS A 63 -18.10 -3.25 9.77
N GLY A 64 -18.25 -3.48 8.48
CA GLY A 64 -19.46 -4.03 7.87
C GLY A 64 -19.58 -5.54 8.05
N ASP A 65 -18.49 -6.28 7.88
CA ASP A 65 -18.50 -7.76 7.93
C ASP A 65 -17.48 -8.39 8.87
N GLY A 66 -16.70 -7.58 9.58
CA GLY A 66 -15.78 -8.02 10.62
C GLY A 66 -14.49 -8.67 10.10
N LYS A 67 -14.25 -8.70 8.79
CA LYS A 67 -13.06 -9.34 8.23
C LYS A 67 -11.83 -8.45 8.31
N GLU A 68 -10.67 -9.09 8.37
CA GLU A 68 -9.41 -8.43 8.62
C GLU A 68 -8.47 -8.50 7.42
N PHE A 69 -7.67 -7.45 7.24
CA PHE A 69 -6.61 -7.38 6.25
C PHE A 69 -5.49 -6.47 6.73
N VAL A 70 -4.29 -6.67 6.20
CA VAL A 70 -3.15 -5.78 6.44
C VAL A 70 -2.92 -4.90 5.24
N ALA A 71 -2.70 -3.60 5.47
CA ALA A 71 -2.12 -2.72 4.47
C ALA A 71 -0.66 -2.42 4.87
N SER A 72 0.25 -2.57 3.93
CA SER A 72 1.69 -2.35 4.10
C SER A 72 2.19 -1.37 3.06
N GLY A 73 2.85 -0.31 3.53
CA GLY A 73 3.36 0.78 2.69
C GLY A 73 4.80 0.57 2.25
N LEU A 74 5.11 0.76 0.96
CA LEU A 74 6.49 0.91 0.45
C LEU A 74 6.65 2.21 -0.38
N HIS A 75 7.66 2.99 -0.03
CA HIS A 75 8.14 4.14 -0.81
C HIS A 75 9.57 3.80 -1.19
N ALA A 76 9.70 3.15 -2.34
CA ALA A 76 10.95 2.56 -2.74
C ALA A 76 11.96 3.64 -3.11
N LYS A 77 13.21 3.49 -2.67
CA LYS A 77 14.28 4.35 -3.15
C LYS A 77 14.50 4.11 -4.65
N ALA A 78 14.43 5.15 -5.48
CA ALA A 78 14.39 5.01 -6.94
C ALA A 78 15.57 4.21 -7.54
N ASP A 79 16.79 4.40 -7.03
CA ASP A 79 18.00 3.69 -7.47
C ASP A 79 18.12 2.25 -6.89
N HIS A 80 17.20 1.85 -6.00
CA HIS A 80 17.10 0.49 -5.46
C HIS A 80 15.71 -0.14 -5.66
N ALA A 81 14.86 0.44 -6.52
CA ALA A 81 13.47 0.04 -6.70
C ALA A 81 13.31 -1.46 -6.94
N VAL A 82 14.09 -2.05 -7.86
CA VAL A 82 14.07 -3.50 -8.14
C VAL A 82 14.28 -4.33 -6.87
N THR A 83 15.28 -3.98 -6.06
CA THR A 83 15.60 -4.71 -4.83
C THR A 83 14.53 -4.51 -3.76
N GLU A 84 14.08 -3.28 -3.52
CA GLU A 84 13.09 -3.01 -2.47
C GLU A 84 11.73 -3.66 -2.81
N ILE A 85 11.30 -3.61 -4.07
CA ILE A 85 10.05 -4.28 -4.52
C ILE A 85 10.17 -5.81 -4.36
N ASP A 86 11.30 -6.40 -4.76
CA ASP A 86 11.54 -7.85 -4.60
C ASP A 86 11.40 -8.30 -3.13
N ARG A 87 11.97 -7.51 -2.21
CA ARG A 87 11.99 -7.81 -0.77
C ARG A 87 10.64 -7.62 -0.07
N MET A 88 9.64 -7.03 -0.72
CA MET A 88 8.27 -7.01 -0.18
C MET A 88 7.66 -8.41 -0.03
N THR A 89 8.21 -9.42 -0.68
CA THR A 89 7.85 -10.82 -0.43
C THR A 89 8.22 -11.28 0.99
N GLU A 90 9.32 -10.77 1.54
CA GLU A 90 9.76 -11.05 2.93
C GLU A 90 8.92 -10.25 3.94
N VAL A 91 8.48 -9.05 3.57
CA VAL A 91 7.53 -8.25 4.34
C VAL A 91 6.19 -8.98 4.45
N TYR A 92 5.71 -9.57 3.35
CA TYR A 92 4.53 -10.43 3.37
C TYR A 92 4.68 -11.61 4.35
N SER A 93 5.79 -12.35 4.30
CA SER A 93 6.04 -13.46 5.24
C SER A 93 6.14 -12.99 6.70
N PHE A 94 6.73 -11.82 6.93
CA PHE A 94 6.77 -11.19 8.25
C PHE A 94 5.36 -10.85 8.75
N ILE A 95 4.50 -10.28 7.90
CA ILE A 95 3.10 -9.99 8.21
C ILE A 95 2.34 -11.26 8.55
N GLU A 96 2.47 -12.33 7.75
CA GLU A 96 1.82 -13.61 8.04
C GLU A 96 2.22 -14.14 9.42
N THR A 97 3.51 -14.04 9.75
CA THR A 97 4.05 -14.55 11.02
C THR A 97 3.64 -13.69 12.22
N THR A 98 3.61 -12.36 12.06
CA THR A 98 3.43 -11.43 13.19
C THR A 98 2.02 -10.92 13.39
N LEU A 99 1.22 -10.86 12.32
CA LEU A 99 -0.16 -10.37 12.33
C LEU A 99 -1.17 -11.49 12.00
N GLY A 100 -0.70 -12.71 11.68
CA GLY A 100 -1.54 -13.90 11.60
C GLY A 100 -2.52 -13.94 10.43
N THR A 101 -2.27 -13.16 9.37
CA THR A 101 -3.15 -13.09 8.19
C THR A 101 -2.37 -13.07 6.90
N SER A 102 -2.91 -13.77 5.90
CA SER A 102 -2.45 -13.78 4.51
C SER A 102 -3.27 -12.85 3.61
N ASN A 103 -4.26 -12.13 4.16
CA ASN A 103 -5.02 -11.10 3.44
C ASN A 103 -4.27 -9.77 3.54
N VAL A 104 -3.38 -9.52 2.57
CA VAL A 104 -2.45 -8.40 2.59
C VAL A 104 -2.59 -7.56 1.33
N VAL A 105 -2.52 -6.25 1.50
CA VAL A 105 -2.30 -5.27 0.42
C VAL A 105 -0.96 -4.59 0.65
N LEU A 106 -0.08 -4.70 -0.34
CA LEU A 106 1.21 -4.04 -0.43
C LEU A 106 1.04 -2.88 -1.41
N MET A 107 1.31 -1.65 -1.01
CA MET A 107 1.06 -0.50 -1.87
C MET A 107 1.92 0.71 -1.55
N GLY A 108 1.98 1.63 -2.49
CA GLY A 108 2.70 2.89 -2.34
C GLY A 108 3.44 3.26 -3.61
N ASP A 109 4.41 4.16 -3.46
CA ASP A 109 5.28 4.64 -4.53
C ASP A 109 6.45 3.65 -4.69
N PHE A 110 6.29 2.68 -5.57
CA PHE A 110 7.30 1.64 -5.75
C PHE A 110 8.42 2.09 -6.71
N ASN A 111 8.30 3.26 -7.35
CA ASN A 111 9.16 3.63 -8.47
C ASN A 111 9.24 2.52 -9.54
N ALA A 112 8.14 1.77 -9.75
CA ALA A 112 8.14 0.50 -10.48
C ALA A 112 7.93 0.64 -11.99
N ASP A 113 8.59 1.60 -12.65
CA ASP A 113 8.53 1.74 -14.11
C ASP A 113 9.68 2.60 -14.66
N CYS A 114 9.67 2.83 -15.98
CA CYS A 114 10.53 3.77 -16.67
C CYS A 114 12.02 3.44 -16.44
N SER A 115 12.83 4.41 -16.00
CA SER A 115 14.28 4.21 -15.81
C SER A 115 14.64 3.45 -14.53
N TYR A 116 13.69 3.27 -13.61
CA TYR A 116 13.96 2.68 -12.29
C TYR A 116 13.72 1.17 -12.27
N VAL A 117 12.71 0.70 -13.01
CA VAL A 117 12.44 -0.73 -13.24
C VAL A 117 12.18 -0.95 -14.72
N GLY A 118 13.18 -1.49 -15.42
CA GLY A 118 13.10 -1.79 -16.84
C GLY A 118 12.36 -3.09 -17.14
N SER A 119 12.03 -3.30 -18.41
CA SER A 119 11.31 -4.50 -18.87
C SER A 119 12.04 -5.82 -18.52
N GLY A 120 13.38 -5.82 -18.52
CA GLY A 120 14.20 -6.97 -18.15
C GLY A 120 14.29 -7.26 -16.65
N ASP A 121 13.98 -6.28 -15.80
CA ASP A 121 14.12 -6.43 -14.34
C ASP A 121 12.96 -7.22 -13.73
N TRP A 122 11.77 -7.15 -14.33
CA TRP A 122 10.56 -7.78 -13.81
C TRP A 122 10.68 -9.27 -13.56
N SER A 123 11.46 -10.00 -14.36
CA SER A 123 11.69 -11.44 -14.14
C SER A 123 12.50 -11.75 -12.88
N SER A 124 13.22 -10.76 -12.33
CA SER A 124 14.00 -10.90 -11.09
C SER A 124 13.21 -10.52 -9.83
N ILE A 125 12.05 -9.87 -9.98
CA ILE A 125 11.24 -9.39 -8.86
C ILE A 125 10.29 -10.52 -8.42
N ARG A 126 10.54 -11.12 -7.24
CA ARG A 126 9.69 -12.19 -6.71
C ARG A 126 8.25 -11.73 -6.48
N LEU A 127 8.04 -10.48 -6.07
CA LEU A 127 6.69 -9.92 -5.91
C LEU A 127 5.88 -9.89 -7.23
N TRP A 128 6.56 -9.86 -8.37
CA TRP A 128 5.94 -9.89 -9.69
C TRP A 128 5.75 -11.31 -10.21
N THR A 129 6.76 -12.17 -10.04
CA THR A 129 6.77 -13.52 -10.62
C THR A 129 6.00 -14.55 -9.80
N ASP A 130 5.80 -14.31 -8.52
CA ASP A 130 5.08 -15.21 -7.64
C ASP A 130 3.55 -15.03 -7.77
N SER A 131 2.89 -16.09 -8.23
CA SER A 131 1.44 -16.16 -8.47
C SER A 131 0.54 -15.86 -7.27
N ARG A 132 1.09 -15.84 -6.04
CA ARG A 132 0.34 -15.42 -4.85
C ARG A 132 -0.03 -13.93 -4.91
N PHE A 133 0.74 -13.12 -5.63
CA PHE A 133 0.58 -11.68 -5.67
C PHE A 133 -0.14 -11.24 -6.95
N ASN A 134 -1.18 -10.44 -6.78
CA ASN A 134 -2.00 -9.91 -7.85
C ASN A 134 -1.81 -8.41 -7.93
N TRP A 135 -1.40 -7.91 -9.08
CA TRP A 135 -1.16 -6.49 -9.31
C TRP A 135 -2.44 -5.82 -9.81
N LEU A 136 -2.93 -4.83 -9.05
CA LEU A 136 -4.14 -4.08 -9.41
C LEU A 136 -3.82 -2.93 -10.38
N ILE A 137 -2.67 -2.30 -10.22
CA ILE A 137 -2.14 -1.28 -11.12
C ILE A 137 -1.11 -1.97 -12.02
N ASP A 138 -1.45 -2.11 -13.29
CA ASP A 138 -0.59 -2.74 -14.29
C ASP A 138 0.51 -1.80 -14.78
N ASN A 139 1.40 -2.32 -15.64
CA ASN A 139 2.54 -1.57 -16.20
C ASN A 139 2.14 -0.56 -17.28
N TYR A 140 0.86 -0.46 -17.64
CA TYR A 140 0.37 0.48 -18.66
C TYR A 140 -0.31 1.70 -18.05
N ALA A 141 -0.46 1.73 -16.73
CA ALA A 141 -1.01 2.85 -16.00
C ALA A 141 -0.05 4.05 -15.96
N ASP A 142 -0.60 5.26 -16.03
CA ASP A 142 0.14 6.49 -15.71
C ASP A 142 -0.25 6.96 -14.31
N THR A 143 0.70 6.89 -13.38
CA THR A 143 0.51 7.32 -11.99
C THR A 143 1.14 8.68 -11.70
N THR A 144 1.57 9.41 -12.73
CA THR A 144 2.18 10.74 -12.60
C THR A 144 1.18 11.87 -12.93
N VAL A 145 1.31 13.03 -12.27
CA VAL A 145 0.64 14.31 -12.62
C VAL A 145 1.37 14.98 -13.77
N SER A 146 2.69 14.81 -13.81
CA SER A 146 3.52 15.39 -14.85
C SER A 146 3.03 14.95 -16.23
N ASN A 147 2.80 15.92 -17.10
CA ASN A 147 2.33 15.71 -18.47
C ASN A 147 3.45 15.25 -19.43
N ILE A 148 4.69 15.21 -18.97
CA ILE A 148 5.86 14.79 -19.75
C ILE A 148 6.36 13.39 -19.38
N THR A 149 5.75 12.77 -18.36
CA THR A 149 6.04 11.42 -17.92
C THR A 149 4.82 10.54 -18.10
N ASN A 150 5.05 9.26 -18.35
CA ASN A 150 4.02 8.24 -18.41
C ASN A 150 4.62 6.99 -17.78
N CYS A 151 4.51 6.90 -16.44
CA CYS A 151 5.17 5.88 -15.65
C CYS A 151 4.21 5.32 -14.59
N ALA A 152 4.21 4.00 -14.43
CA ALA A 152 3.48 3.27 -13.41
C ALA A 152 4.28 3.17 -12.09
N TYR A 153 4.61 4.30 -11.47
CA TYR A 153 5.41 4.30 -10.24
C TYR A 153 4.64 3.77 -9.02
N ASP A 154 3.39 4.20 -8.86
CA ASP A 154 2.54 3.79 -7.74
C ASP A 154 1.90 2.44 -8.02
N ARG A 155 1.97 1.54 -7.04
CA ARG A 155 1.49 0.15 -7.19
C ARG A 155 0.59 -0.25 -6.04
N SER A 156 -0.32 -1.17 -6.34
CA SER A 156 -1.15 -1.86 -5.36
C SER A 156 -1.18 -3.34 -5.73
N VAL A 157 -0.71 -4.16 -4.80
CA VAL A 157 -0.52 -5.60 -4.95
C VAL A 157 -1.27 -6.30 -3.82
N TYR A 158 -2.05 -7.32 -4.13
CA TYR A 158 -2.85 -8.03 -3.14
C TYR A 158 -2.70 -9.55 -3.26
N THR A 159 -2.84 -10.25 -2.14
CA THR A 159 -2.81 -11.72 -2.10
C THR A 159 -4.23 -12.30 -2.08
N GLN A 160 -4.81 -12.46 -0.89
CA GLN A 160 -6.18 -12.95 -0.69
C GLN A 160 -7.12 -11.79 -0.41
N SER A 161 -7.38 -10.91 -1.40
CA SER A 161 -8.19 -9.71 -1.14
C SER A 161 -9.67 -10.07 -0.98
N TYR A 162 -10.09 -10.28 0.25
CA TYR A 162 -11.44 -10.68 0.63
C TYR A 162 -12.55 -9.82 -0.03
N ARG A 163 -12.38 -8.49 -0.19
CA ARG A 163 -13.33 -7.60 -0.90
C ARG A 163 -12.72 -6.35 -1.56
N LEU A 164 -11.39 -6.14 -1.48
CA LEU A 164 -10.76 -4.90 -1.94
C LEU A 164 -10.90 -4.67 -3.44
N ARG A 165 -10.87 -5.73 -4.26
CA ARG A 165 -11.12 -5.60 -5.71
C ARG A 165 -12.46 -4.92 -6.02
N ASN A 166 -13.51 -5.12 -5.21
CA ASN A 166 -14.82 -4.53 -5.46
C ASN A 166 -14.90 -3.10 -4.92
N HIS A 167 -14.34 -2.81 -3.74
CA HIS A 167 -14.31 -1.44 -3.19
C HIS A 167 -13.37 -0.50 -3.96
N LEU A 168 -12.20 -0.99 -4.38
CA LEU A 168 -11.24 -0.22 -5.20
C LEU A 168 -11.71 -0.05 -6.65
N LYS A 169 -12.62 -0.89 -7.14
CA LYS A 169 -13.28 -0.69 -8.44
C LYS A 169 -14.53 0.19 -8.35
N SER A 170 -15.27 0.14 -7.23
CA SER A 170 -16.55 0.84 -7.07
C SER A 170 -16.38 2.30 -6.66
N GLU A 171 -15.43 2.59 -5.77
CA GLU A 171 -14.87 3.94 -5.71
C GLU A 171 -13.90 3.99 -6.87
N ARG A 172 -14.02 4.95 -7.79
CA ARG A 172 -12.99 5.16 -8.80
C ARG A 172 -11.67 5.25 -8.04
N ALA A 173 -10.87 4.17 -8.04
CA ALA A 173 -9.47 4.22 -7.64
C ALA A 173 -8.84 5.16 -8.65
N THR A 174 -9.00 6.43 -8.33
CA THR A 174 -8.32 7.53 -8.98
C THR A 174 -6.92 7.24 -8.55
N ILE A 175 -6.18 6.58 -9.44
CA ILE A 175 -4.72 6.51 -9.37
C ILE A 175 -4.33 7.92 -8.99
N ILE A 176 -3.83 8.08 -7.76
CA ILE A 176 -3.49 9.39 -7.25
C ILE A 176 -2.26 9.75 -8.04
N LYS A 177 -2.49 10.46 -9.13
CA LYS A 177 -1.43 11.07 -9.90
C LYS A 177 -0.67 11.95 -8.93
N ARG A 178 0.65 11.78 -8.83
CA ARG A 178 1.56 12.70 -8.11
C ARG A 178 2.21 13.73 -9.01
#